data_AF-A0A916D247-F1
#
_entry.id   AF-A0A916D247-F1
#
_cell.length_a   1.000
_cell.length_b   1.000
_cell.length_c   1.000
_cell.angle_alpha   90.00
_cell.angle_beta   90.00
_cell.angle_gamma   90.00
#
_symmetry.space_group_name_H-M   'P 1'
#
loop_
_entity.id
_entity.type
_entity.pdbx_description
1 polymer ?
#
loop_
_entity_poly.entity_id
_entity_poly.type
_entity_poly.pdbx_seq_one_letter_code
_entity_poly.pdbx_strand_id
1 'polypeptide(L)'
;MKKLILSAIAIAVVASTFTSCKKGSGDPGISFKSRKGRVEGSWKITEWIQNVTINNGGNTSTEETKLTDATYTMTEKEDGDTYVTNGTVQAHTINFDKKGAYDLTQNVTLTSSSLNGGTPNTYTEANTRTYSEKGTWNFLGKVDDFKNKERIVLNVTESVSNTWSWELVGGNIKWTEYKNTQKYANGERSNVMHITTLKGKEMELDGEIDNSSSSTVPGSNTNSEKGTWSAKLAQ
;
A
#
# COMPACT_ATOMS: atom_id res chain seq x y z
N MET A 1 16.99 35.24 -40.65
CA MET A 1 15.59 34.89 -40.33
C MET A 1 15.21 33.46 -40.75
N LYS A 2 15.41 33.03 -42.01
CA LYS A 2 15.10 31.64 -42.46
C LYS A 2 15.80 30.52 -41.65
N LYS A 3 17.05 30.74 -41.20
CA LYS A 3 17.80 29.76 -40.37
C LYS A 3 17.31 29.64 -38.91
N LEU A 4 16.68 30.71 -38.38
CA LEU A 4 16.10 30.70 -37.02
C LEU A 4 14.74 29.97 -37.02
N ILE A 5 13.96 30.10 -38.09
CA ILE A 5 12.68 29.38 -38.25
C ILE A 5 12.92 27.87 -38.40
N LEU A 6 13.92 27.44 -39.18
CA LEU A 6 14.26 26.01 -39.28
C LEU A 6 14.73 25.41 -37.95
N SER A 7 15.48 26.17 -37.14
CA SER A 7 15.96 25.71 -35.83
C SER A 7 14.81 25.59 -34.81
N ALA A 8 13.85 26.50 -34.84
CA ALA A 8 12.65 26.43 -33.99
C ALA A 8 11.74 25.25 -34.35
N ILE A 9 11.60 24.92 -35.64
CA ILE A 9 10.82 23.75 -36.09
C ILE A 9 11.52 22.44 -35.69
N ALA A 10 12.85 22.36 -35.78
CA ALA A 10 13.60 21.19 -35.33
C ALA A 10 13.46 20.94 -33.82
N ILE A 11 13.46 22.00 -32.99
CA ILE A 11 13.24 21.90 -31.54
C ILE A 11 11.80 21.47 -31.23
N ALA A 12 10.81 21.96 -31.97
CA ALA A 12 9.40 21.61 -31.77
C ALA A 12 9.07 20.15 -32.16
N VAL A 13 9.69 19.61 -33.24
CA VAL A 13 9.54 18.21 -33.65
C VAL A 13 10.25 17.26 -32.69
N VAL A 14 11.39 17.67 -32.12
CA VAL A 14 12.10 16.90 -31.10
C VAL A 14 11.29 16.88 -29.79
N ALA A 15 10.67 18.01 -29.39
CA ALA A 15 9.84 18.10 -28.19
C ALA A 15 8.59 17.20 -28.20
N SER A 16 7.94 17.00 -29.36
CA SER A 16 6.72 16.18 -29.45
C SER A 16 6.97 14.66 -29.42
N THR A 17 8.20 14.21 -29.67
CA THR A 17 8.55 12.77 -29.58
C THR A 17 8.86 12.29 -28.15
N PHE A 18 9.10 13.20 -27.21
CA PHE A 18 9.45 12.84 -25.83
C PHE A 18 8.26 12.50 -24.92
N THR A 19 7.02 12.76 -25.34
CA THR A 19 5.83 12.36 -24.58
C THR A 19 5.63 10.85 -24.56
N SER A 20 6.18 10.12 -25.54
CA SER A 20 6.05 8.67 -25.68
C SER A 20 6.97 7.85 -24.75
N CYS A 21 7.98 8.49 -24.14
CA CYS A 21 8.94 7.81 -23.25
C CYS A 21 8.47 7.67 -21.79
N LYS A 22 7.32 8.25 -21.43
CA LYS A 22 6.76 8.13 -20.08
C LYS A 22 6.28 6.72 -19.80
N LYS A 23 6.68 6.19 -18.65
CA LYS A 23 6.21 4.90 -18.13
C LYS A 23 5.05 5.14 -17.16
N GLY A 24 5.25 6.01 -16.17
CA GLY A 24 4.16 6.51 -15.33
C GLY A 24 3.47 7.73 -15.95
N SER A 25 2.17 7.91 -15.71
CA SER A 25 1.41 9.09 -16.11
C SER A 25 2.00 10.38 -15.51
N GLY A 26 2.45 10.32 -14.25
CA GLY A 26 3.09 11.42 -13.53
C GLY A 26 4.60 11.54 -13.72
N ASP A 27 5.23 10.67 -14.53
CA ASP A 27 6.68 10.71 -14.74
C ASP A 27 7.15 12.03 -15.41
N PRO A 28 8.38 12.49 -15.09
CA PRO A 28 9.04 13.52 -15.88
C PRO A 28 9.29 13.02 -17.31
N GLY A 29 9.13 13.91 -18.30
CA GLY A 29 9.36 13.55 -19.71
C GLY A 29 10.81 13.16 -20.02
N ILE A 30 11.77 13.72 -19.27
CA ILE A 30 13.20 13.38 -19.34
C ILE A 30 13.74 13.29 -17.91
N SER A 31 14.57 12.28 -17.63
CA SER A 31 15.29 12.15 -16.37
C SER A 31 16.73 11.70 -16.61
N PHE A 32 17.67 12.31 -15.90
CA PHE A 32 19.08 11.90 -15.90
C PHE A 32 19.35 10.66 -15.05
N LYS A 33 18.39 10.27 -14.18
CA LYS A 33 18.46 9.04 -13.40
C LYS A 33 17.65 7.94 -14.08
N SER A 34 18.19 6.73 -14.10
CA SER A 34 17.43 5.54 -14.51
C SER A 34 16.20 5.37 -13.60
N ARG A 35 15.14 4.74 -14.09
CA ARG A 35 13.95 4.46 -13.25
C ARG A 35 14.32 3.63 -12.00
N LYS A 36 15.28 2.70 -12.13
CA LYS A 36 15.84 1.95 -11.00
C LYS A 36 16.50 2.88 -9.98
N GLY A 37 17.41 3.74 -10.42
CA GLY A 37 18.07 4.71 -9.55
C GLY A 37 17.16 5.81 -9.00
N ARG A 38 15.91 5.91 -9.49
CA ARG A 38 14.87 6.74 -8.89
C ARG A 38 14.01 5.99 -7.87
N VAL A 39 13.90 4.66 -7.93
CA VAL A 39 13.22 3.85 -6.90
C VAL A 39 14.13 3.60 -5.69
N GLU A 40 15.43 3.43 -5.94
CA GLU A 40 16.43 3.17 -4.89
C GLU A 40 16.40 4.23 -3.77
N GLY A 41 16.59 3.78 -2.53
CA GLY A 41 16.66 4.60 -1.32
C GLY A 41 15.52 4.34 -0.34
N SER A 42 15.52 5.12 0.74
CA SER A 42 14.56 5.01 1.84
C SER A 42 13.42 6.00 1.63
N TRP A 43 12.20 5.50 1.67
CA TRP A 43 10.98 6.24 1.43
C TRP A 43 10.09 6.23 2.67
N LYS A 44 9.58 7.40 3.06
CA LYS A 44 8.47 7.51 4.00
C LYS A 44 7.17 7.40 3.22
N ILE A 45 6.28 6.50 3.63
CA ILE A 45 4.91 6.43 3.10
C ILE A 45 4.12 7.54 3.79
N THR A 46 3.74 8.56 3.04
CA THR A 46 3.07 9.77 3.55
C THR A 46 1.56 9.68 3.47
N GLU A 47 1.05 8.85 2.56
CA GLU A 47 -0.35 8.53 2.43
C GLU A 47 -0.49 7.09 1.92
N TRP A 48 -1.41 6.33 2.51
CA TRP A 48 -1.88 5.03 2.05
C TRP A 48 -3.40 5.03 2.17
N ILE A 49 -4.09 4.72 1.08
CA ILE A 49 -5.55 4.63 1.05
C ILE A 49 -5.90 3.28 0.46
N GLN A 50 -6.78 2.55 1.13
CA GLN A 50 -7.31 1.27 0.69
C GLN A 50 -8.83 1.29 0.83
N ASN A 51 -9.51 0.82 -0.22
CA ASN A 51 -10.96 0.66 -0.23
C ASN A 51 -11.26 -0.77 -0.63
N VAL A 52 -11.99 -1.51 0.20
CA VAL A 52 -12.32 -2.92 -0.04
C VAL A 52 -13.79 -3.16 0.23
N THR A 53 -14.42 -3.92 -0.67
CA THR A 53 -15.70 -4.57 -0.44
C THR A 53 -15.43 -6.02 -0.08
N ILE A 54 -15.91 -6.44 1.08
CA ILE A 54 -15.75 -7.78 1.62
C ILE A 54 -17.10 -8.49 1.52
N ASN A 55 -17.10 -9.67 0.91
CA ASN A 55 -18.23 -10.58 0.96
C ASN A 55 -17.86 -11.78 1.83
N ASN A 56 -18.60 -11.98 2.91
CA ASN A 56 -18.44 -13.12 3.81
C ASN A 56 -19.75 -13.91 3.81
N GLY A 57 -19.92 -14.75 2.79
CA GLY A 57 -21.02 -15.70 2.79
C GLY A 57 -22.41 -15.12 2.74
N GLY A 58 -22.58 -14.07 1.94
CA GLY A 58 -23.86 -13.38 1.76
C GLY A 58 -23.92 -12.04 2.46
N ASN A 59 -23.16 -11.84 3.54
CA ASN A 59 -22.98 -10.53 4.16
C ASN A 59 -21.96 -9.73 3.35
N THR A 60 -22.26 -8.43 3.15
CA THR A 60 -21.37 -7.52 2.44
C THR A 60 -21.02 -6.35 3.34
N SER A 61 -19.73 -6.13 3.57
CA SER A 61 -19.22 -4.94 4.23
C SER A 61 -18.30 -4.15 3.31
N THR A 62 -18.12 -2.87 3.63
CA THR A 62 -17.13 -2.02 2.96
C THR A 62 -16.17 -1.47 4.00
N GLU A 63 -14.88 -1.51 3.69
CA GLU A 63 -13.81 -0.96 4.52
C GLU A 63 -13.08 0.15 3.74
N GLU A 64 -12.94 1.32 4.36
CA GLU A 64 -11.99 2.35 3.95
C GLU A 64 -10.90 2.48 5.02
N THR A 65 -9.67 2.15 4.64
CA THR A 65 -8.48 2.35 5.47
C THR A 65 -7.65 3.49 4.91
N LYS A 66 -7.42 4.52 5.73
CA LYS A 66 -6.55 5.65 5.43
C LYS A 66 -5.44 5.74 6.47
N LEU A 67 -4.21 5.77 6.00
CA LEU A 67 -3.04 6.01 6.81
C LEU A 67 -2.25 7.18 6.23
N THR A 68 -1.90 8.13 7.08
CA THR A 68 -1.03 9.26 6.75
C THR A 68 0.31 9.09 7.45
N ASP A 69 1.13 10.12 7.41
CA ASP A 69 2.41 10.12 8.09
C ASP A 69 2.31 10.27 9.62
N ALA A 70 1.10 10.54 10.14
CA ALA A 70 0.82 10.73 11.57
C ALA A 70 -0.43 9.97 12.06
N THR A 71 -1.42 9.72 11.21
CA THR A 71 -2.73 9.18 11.62
C THR A 71 -3.10 7.90 10.89
N TYR A 72 -3.87 7.06 11.56
CA TYR A 72 -4.55 5.90 10.98
C TYR A 72 -6.05 6.04 11.23
N THR A 73 -6.86 5.75 10.22
CA THR A 73 -8.31 5.66 10.33
C THR A 73 -8.78 4.49 9.48
N MET A 74 -9.63 3.64 10.04
CA MET A 74 -10.34 2.58 9.34
C MET A 74 -11.82 2.75 9.62
N THR A 75 -12.63 2.83 8.57
CA THR A 75 -14.09 2.88 8.64
C THR A 75 -14.65 1.64 7.99
N GLU A 76 -15.35 0.82 8.75
CA GLU A 76 -16.08 -0.35 8.25
C GLU A 76 -17.57 -0.10 8.33
N LYS A 77 -18.30 -0.49 7.28
CA LYS A 77 -19.77 -0.44 7.23
C LYS A 77 -20.31 -1.82 6.94
N GLU A 78 -21.15 -2.32 7.83
CA GLU A 78 -21.81 -3.62 7.73
C GLU A 78 -23.25 -3.48 8.25
N ASP A 79 -24.23 -3.99 7.50
CA ASP A 79 -25.65 -4.07 7.90
C ASP A 79 -26.28 -2.77 8.45
N GLY A 80 -25.78 -1.62 7.99
CA GLY A 80 -26.26 -0.28 8.39
C GLY A 80 -25.52 0.33 9.59
N ASP A 81 -24.67 -0.44 10.25
CA ASP A 81 -23.77 0.04 11.30
C ASP A 81 -22.47 0.60 10.72
N THR A 82 -21.76 1.42 11.50
CA THR A 82 -20.46 1.99 11.13
C THR A 82 -19.48 1.85 12.29
N TYR A 83 -18.36 1.20 12.02
CA TYR A 83 -17.29 0.97 12.97
C TYR A 83 -16.09 1.83 12.58
N VAL A 84 -15.50 2.53 13.55
CA VAL A 84 -14.36 3.41 13.31
C VAL A 84 -13.21 3.04 14.25
N THR A 85 -12.08 2.68 13.66
CA THR A 85 -10.81 2.52 14.38
C THR A 85 -9.90 3.68 14.02
N ASN A 86 -9.39 4.38 15.02
CA ASN A 86 -8.42 5.46 14.85
C ASN A 86 -7.06 5.08 15.41
N GLY A 87 -6.02 5.81 15.03
CA GLY A 87 -4.69 5.55 15.55
C GLY A 87 -3.66 6.60 15.15
N THR A 88 -2.45 6.41 15.68
CA THR A 88 -1.28 7.22 15.41
C THR A 88 -0.20 6.38 14.73
N VAL A 89 0.44 6.94 13.71
CA VAL A 89 1.52 6.31 12.95
C VAL A 89 2.84 6.78 13.51
N GLN A 90 3.68 5.84 13.95
CA GLN A 90 5.01 6.12 14.50
C GLN A 90 6.10 5.92 13.44
N ALA A 91 5.91 4.94 12.56
CA ALA A 91 6.79 4.70 11.42
C ALA A 91 5.99 4.07 10.29
N HIS A 92 6.24 4.51 9.05
CA HIS A 92 5.80 3.80 7.86
C HIS A 92 6.80 4.08 6.73
N THR A 93 7.72 3.15 6.52
CA THR A 93 8.86 3.33 5.63
C THR A 93 9.12 2.08 4.80
N ILE A 94 9.59 2.28 3.58
CA ILE A 94 10.12 1.22 2.72
C ILE A 94 11.47 1.64 2.16
N ASN A 95 12.44 0.74 2.15
CA ASN A 95 13.76 0.98 1.63
C ASN A 95 14.06 0.01 0.49
N PHE A 96 14.46 0.55 -0.67
CA PHE A 96 14.84 -0.22 -1.85
C PHE A 96 16.34 -0.14 -2.05
N ASP A 97 17.04 -1.25 -1.83
CA ASP A 97 18.48 -1.29 -2.04
C ASP A 97 18.84 -1.37 -3.54
N LYS A 98 20.09 -1.07 -3.88
CA LYS A 98 20.59 -1.11 -5.27
C LYS A 98 20.75 -2.54 -5.81
N LYS A 99 20.88 -3.53 -4.93
CA LYS A 99 21.13 -4.94 -5.24
C LYS A 99 19.85 -5.75 -5.43
N GLY A 100 18.68 -5.14 -5.23
CA GLY A 100 17.38 -5.77 -5.36
C GLY A 100 16.80 -6.33 -4.06
N ALA A 101 17.31 -5.99 -2.88
CA ALA A 101 16.65 -6.25 -1.60
C ALA A 101 15.79 -5.06 -1.16
N TYR A 102 14.72 -5.34 -0.41
CA TYR A 102 13.91 -4.31 0.24
C TYR A 102 13.60 -4.67 1.68
N ASP A 103 13.30 -3.64 2.47
CA ASP A 103 12.73 -3.74 3.80
C ASP A 103 11.58 -2.75 3.97
N LEU A 104 10.52 -3.17 4.64
CA LEU A 104 9.37 -2.36 4.99
C LEU A 104 9.18 -2.40 6.50
N THR A 105 8.83 -1.26 7.09
CA THR A 105 8.46 -1.15 8.50
C THR A 105 7.21 -0.30 8.63
N GLN A 106 6.24 -0.77 9.41
CA GLN A 106 5.06 -0.04 9.84
C GLN A 106 4.91 -0.20 11.36
N ASN A 107 4.63 0.90 12.05
CA ASN A 107 4.34 0.92 13.46
C ASN A 107 3.18 1.88 13.71
N VAL A 108 2.07 1.35 14.20
CA VAL A 108 0.84 2.08 14.50
C VAL A 108 0.37 1.78 15.92
N THR A 109 -0.20 2.76 16.58
CA THR A 109 -0.99 2.55 17.81
C THR A 109 -2.44 2.86 17.49
N LEU A 110 -3.32 1.91 17.78
CA LEU A 110 -4.72 1.95 17.44
C LEU A 110 -5.56 2.08 18.71
N THR A 111 -6.68 2.76 18.56
CA THR A 111 -7.78 2.90 19.52
C THR A 111 -9.08 2.67 18.75
N SER A 112 -9.86 1.68 19.15
CA SER A 112 -11.13 1.36 18.51
C SER A 112 -12.31 2.03 19.21
N SER A 113 -13.37 2.34 18.47
CA SER A 113 -14.65 2.81 19.00
C SER A 113 -15.79 2.22 18.19
N SER A 114 -16.88 1.82 18.85
CA SER A 114 -18.10 1.36 18.17
C SER A 114 -19.19 2.44 18.24
N LEU A 115 -19.86 2.68 17.11
CA LEU A 115 -21.08 3.50 17.05
C LEU A 115 -22.24 2.54 16.84
N ASN A 116 -23.04 2.27 17.87
CA ASN A 116 -24.27 1.50 17.72
C ASN A 116 -25.45 2.49 17.75
N GLY A 117 -26.21 2.59 16.65
CA GLY A 117 -27.35 3.50 16.54
C GLY A 117 -27.02 4.98 16.77
N GLY A 118 -25.80 5.42 16.45
CA GLY A 118 -25.34 6.81 16.63
C GLY A 118 -24.90 7.18 18.05
N THR A 119 -24.95 6.25 19.01
CA THR A 119 -24.41 6.45 20.36
C THR A 119 -23.01 5.84 20.45
N PRO A 120 -21.97 6.61 20.82
CA PRO A 120 -20.63 6.07 21.01
C PRO A 120 -20.59 5.13 22.22
N ASN A 121 -20.47 3.82 21.96
CA ASN A 121 -19.98 2.89 22.97
C ASN A 121 -18.45 2.84 22.82
N THR A 122 -17.79 3.67 23.62
CA THR A 122 -16.33 3.77 23.66
C THR A 122 -15.79 2.66 24.57
N TYR A 123 -15.30 1.57 23.97
CA TYR A 123 -14.38 0.67 24.66
C TYR A 123 -12.97 1.13 24.32
N THR A 124 -12.21 1.59 25.31
CA THR A 124 -10.81 1.99 25.08
C THR A 124 -9.92 0.77 25.17
N GLU A 125 -9.82 0.02 24.07
CA GLU A 125 -8.71 -0.90 23.84
C GLU A 125 -7.67 -0.15 23.02
N ALA A 126 -6.47 0.03 23.59
CA ALA A 126 -5.35 0.55 22.83
C ALA A 126 -4.37 -0.58 22.51
N ASN A 127 -4.06 -0.70 21.22
CA ASN A 127 -3.21 -1.75 20.69
C ASN A 127 -2.06 -1.14 19.90
N THR A 128 -0.82 -1.49 20.22
CA THR A 128 0.32 -1.17 19.36
C THR A 128 0.54 -2.32 18.39
N ARG A 129 0.63 -2.02 17.10
CA ARG A 129 0.93 -2.98 16.03
C ARG A 129 2.23 -2.58 15.35
N THR A 130 3.16 -3.51 15.28
CA THR A 130 4.34 -3.40 14.43
C THR A 130 4.25 -4.44 13.33
N TYR A 131 4.65 -4.03 12.14
CA TYR A 131 4.78 -4.88 10.98
C TYR A 131 6.11 -4.60 10.30
N SER A 132 6.80 -5.66 9.90
CA SER A 132 7.98 -5.54 9.06
C SER A 132 8.01 -6.63 8.02
N GLU A 133 8.49 -6.29 6.84
CA GLU A 133 8.79 -7.25 5.78
C GLU A 133 10.21 -7.05 5.28
N LYS A 134 10.81 -8.12 4.77
CA LYS A 134 12.00 -8.02 3.93
C LYS A 134 11.92 -9.01 2.79
N GLY A 135 12.59 -8.67 1.70
CA GLY A 135 12.55 -9.51 0.52
C GLY A 135 13.39 -8.98 -0.61
N THR A 136 13.02 -9.39 -1.83
CA THR A 136 13.63 -8.88 -3.05
C THR A 136 12.64 -8.06 -3.86
N TRP A 137 13.14 -7.12 -4.64
CA TRP A 137 12.34 -6.32 -5.54
C TRP A 137 12.92 -6.32 -6.95
N ASN A 138 12.05 -6.27 -7.95
CA ASN A 138 12.45 -6.09 -9.34
C ASN A 138 11.36 -5.40 -10.14
N PHE A 139 11.73 -4.76 -11.24
CA PHE A 139 10.74 -4.32 -12.21
C PHE A 139 10.21 -5.51 -13.00
N LEU A 140 8.93 -5.46 -13.32
CA LEU A 140 8.33 -6.35 -14.30
C LEU A 140 8.61 -5.87 -15.73
N GLY A 141 8.70 -6.84 -16.64
CA GLY A 141 8.78 -6.61 -18.08
C GLY A 141 7.46 -6.08 -18.65
N LYS A 142 7.39 -5.96 -19.98
CA LYS A 142 6.13 -5.68 -20.67
C LYS A 142 5.25 -6.93 -20.61
N VAL A 143 4.14 -6.84 -19.89
CA VAL A 143 3.11 -7.88 -19.78
C VAL A 143 1.77 -7.16 -19.68
N ASP A 144 0.77 -7.65 -20.41
CA ASP A 144 -0.54 -7.01 -20.61
C ASP A 144 -0.39 -5.60 -21.19
N ASP A 145 -1.23 -4.66 -20.75
CA ASP A 145 -1.20 -3.26 -21.17
C ASP A 145 -0.10 -2.43 -20.50
N PHE A 146 0.63 -3.02 -19.53
CA PHE A 146 1.72 -2.34 -18.84
C PHE A 146 3.01 -2.35 -19.65
N LYS A 147 3.65 -1.20 -19.77
CA LYS A 147 4.99 -1.08 -20.37
C LYS A 147 6.06 -1.61 -19.41
N ASN A 148 7.22 -1.90 -19.99
CA ASN A 148 8.40 -2.33 -19.23
C ASN A 148 8.73 -1.34 -18.10
N LYS A 149 8.85 -1.85 -16.86
CA LYS A 149 9.14 -1.09 -15.63
C LYS A 149 8.03 -0.15 -15.17
N GLU A 150 6.79 -0.32 -15.61
CA GLU A 150 5.64 0.37 -15.00
C GLU A 150 5.24 -0.27 -13.68
N ARG A 151 5.55 -1.56 -13.49
CA ARG A 151 5.25 -2.31 -12.28
C ARG A 151 6.53 -2.78 -11.58
N ILE A 152 6.47 -2.85 -10.26
CA ILE A 152 7.47 -3.46 -9.39
C ILE A 152 6.85 -4.67 -8.70
N VAL A 153 7.61 -5.75 -8.60
CA VAL A 153 7.24 -6.90 -7.77
C VAL A 153 8.11 -6.91 -6.53
N LEU A 154 7.47 -7.12 -5.37
CA LEU A 154 8.12 -7.39 -4.09
C LEU A 154 7.92 -8.87 -3.78
N ASN A 155 8.99 -9.66 -3.79
CA ASN A 155 8.96 -11.04 -3.31
C ASN A 155 9.29 -11.03 -1.82
N VAL A 156 8.29 -11.29 -1.00
CA VAL A 156 8.42 -11.35 0.45
C VAL A 156 9.19 -12.60 0.82
N THR A 157 10.23 -12.47 1.64
CA THR A 157 11.00 -13.63 2.16
C THR A 157 10.80 -13.83 3.66
N GLU A 158 10.43 -12.77 4.36
CA GLU A 158 10.03 -12.81 5.77
C GLU A 158 9.05 -11.67 6.06
N SER A 159 8.05 -11.96 6.87
CA SER A 159 7.16 -10.97 7.45
C SER A 159 7.02 -11.22 8.95
N VAL A 160 7.11 -10.17 9.76
CA VAL A 160 6.93 -10.21 11.21
C VAL A 160 5.84 -9.23 11.58
N SER A 161 4.83 -9.70 12.30
CA SER A 161 3.84 -8.84 12.96
C SER A 161 3.88 -9.04 14.46
N ASN A 162 3.83 -7.95 15.22
CA ASN A 162 3.61 -7.99 16.66
C ASN A 162 2.46 -7.06 17.02
N THR A 163 1.58 -7.53 17.89
CA THR A 163 0.49 -6.75 18.48
C THR A 163 0.61 -6.81 20.00
N TRP A 164 0.67 -5.64 20.63
CA TRP A 164 0.54 -5.51 22.08
C TRP A 164 -0.82 -4.90 22.38
N SER A 165 -1.62 -5.61 23.17
CA SER A 165 -2.91 -5.14 23.67
C SER A 165 -2.88 -4.97 25.17
N TRP A 166 -3.72 -4.06 25.67
CA TRP A 166 -4.06 -4.04 27.08
C TRP A 166 -5.55 -3.87 27.30
N GLU A 167 -6.02 -4.48 28.38
CA GLU A 167 -7.40 -4.39 28.86
C GLU A 167 -7.40 -4.12 30.38
N LEU A 168 -8.49 -3.51 30.87
CA LEU A 168 -8.73 -3.36 32.30
C LEU A 168 -9.59 -4.52 32.81
N VAL A 169 -9.01 -5.41 33.61
CA VAL A 169 -9.72 -6.54 34.22
C VAL A 169 -9.73 -6.36 35.73
N GLY A 170 -10.91 -6.09 36.30
CA GLY A 170 -11.05 -5.85 37.74
C GLY A 170 -10.23 -4.67 38.25
N GLY A 171 -10.08 -3.61 37.44
CA GLY A 171 -9.29 -2.42 37.78
C GLY A 171 -7.78 -2.54 37.57
N ASN A 172 -7.29 -3.69 37.11
CA ASN A 172 -5.87 -3.91 36.80
C ASN A 172 -5.63 -3.93 35.29
N ILE A 173 -4.50 -3.37 34.85
CA ILE A 173 -4.07 -3.45 33.45
C ILE A 173 -3.48 -4.83 33.20
N LYS A 174 -4.04 -5.55 32.23
CA LYS A 174 -3.51 -6.82 31.74
C LYS A 174 -2.99 -6.62 30.31
N TRP A 175 -1.74 -6.98 30.09
CA TRP A 175 -1.08 -6.91 28.78
C TRP A 175 -1.11 -8.27 28.08
N THR A 176 -1.33 -8.27 26.77
CA THR A 176 -1.17 -9.45 25.92
C THR A 176 -0.27 -9.10 24.74
N GLU A 177 0.67 -9.98 24.42
CA GLU A 177 1.52 -9.88 23.24
C GLU A 177 1.21 -11.04 22.29
N TYR A 178 0.96 -10.70 21.03
CA TYR A 178 0.87 -11.66 19.95
C TYR A 178 1.95 -11.38 18.92
N LYS A 179 2.76 -12.38 18.62
CA LYS A 179 3.83 -12.30 17.61
C LYS A 179 3.65 -13.40 16.58
N ASN A 180 3.65 -13.01 15.31
CA ASN A 180 3.66 -13.92 14.18
C ASN A 180 4.90 -13.65 13.31
N THR A 181 5.56 -14.71 12.87
CA THR A 181 6.69 -14.64 11.96
C THR A 181 6.51 -15.70 10.89
N GLN A 182 6.54 -15.26 9.63
CA GLN A 182 6.40 -16.13 8.47
C GLN A 182 7.64 -15.96 7.60
N LYS A 183 8.09 -17.07 7.01
CA LYS A 183 9.21 -17.13 6.07
C LYS A 183 8.73 -17.81 4.81
N TYR A 184 9.23 -17.32 3.68
CA TYR A 184 8.80 -17.74 2.37
C TYR A 184 10.01 -18.01 1.49
N ALA A 185 9.90 -19.01 0.63
CA ALA A 185 10.81 -19.16 -0.48
C ALA A 185 10.67 -17.97 -1.46
N ASN A 186 11.71 -17.74 -2.26
CA ASN A 186 11.67 -16.66 -3.23
C ASN A 186 10.54 -16.88 -4.26
N GLY A 187 9.64 -15.91 -4.37
CA GLY A 187 8.48 -15.98 -5.27
C GLY A 187 7.28 -16.75 -4.73
N GLU A 188 7.34 -17.30 -3.51
CA GLU A 188 6.19 -17.97 -2.87
C GLU A 188 5.12 -16.95 -2.46
N ARG A 189 5.54 -15.78 -1.96
CA ARG A 189 4.66 -14.65 -1.65
C ARG A 189 5.17 -13.41 -2.38
N SER A 190 4.34 -12.84 -3.24
CA SER A 190 4.71 -11.69 -4.05
C SER A 190 3.60 -10.65 -4.11
N ASN A 191 3.97 -9.38 -4.02
CA ASN A 191 3.08 -8.24 -4.21
C ASN A 191 3.51 -7.48 -5.46
N VAL A 192 2.58 -7.24 -6.39
CA VAL A 192 2.84 -6.42 -7.58
C VAL A 192 2.20 -5.05 -7.39
N MET A 193 2.99 -4.00 -7.62
CA MET A 193 2.57 -2.61 -7.45
C MET A 193 2.80 -1.87 -8.76
N HIS A 194 1.86 -1.02 -9.15
CA HIS A 194 1.99 -0.15 -10.31
C HIS A 194 2.53 1.22 -9.88
N ILE A 195 3.52 1.74 -10.61
CA ILE A 195 4.18 3.01 -10.32
C ILE A 195 3.64 4.08 -11.28
N THR A 196 2.65 4.84 -10.81
CA THR A 196 2.02 5.93 -11.57
C THR A 196 2.91 7.16 -11.67
N THR A 197 3.66 7.47 -10.61
CA THR A 197 4.55 8.63 -10.53
C THR A 197 5.89 8.22 -9.95
N LEU A 198 6.98 8.66 -10.58
CA LEU A 198 8.30 8.59 -9.98
C LEU A 198 9.09 9.85 -10.35
N LYS A 199 9.00 10.91 -9.55
CA LYS A 199 9.51 12.23 -9.93
C LYS A 199 10.27 12.86 -8.79
N GLY A 200 11.57 13.07 -8.98
CA GLY A 200 12.41 13.66 -7.94
C GLY A 200 12.46 12.79 -6.70
N LYS A 201 11.90 13.29 -5.59
CA LYS A 201 11.80 12.63 -4.28
C LYS A 201 10.38 12.16 -3.98
N GLU A 202 9.54 12.03 -5.01
CA GLU A 202 8.14 11.62 -4.90
C GLU A 202 7.91 10.33 -5.70
N MET A 203 7.18 9.39 -5.10
CA MET A 203 6.72 8.17 -5.74
C MET A 203 5.25 7.98 -5.40
N GLU A 204 4.46 7.60 -6.40
CA GLU A 204 3.06 7.20 -6.22
C GLU A 204 2.89 5.78 -6.74
N LEU A 205 2.20 4.97 -5.96
CA LEU A 205 1.92 3.57 -6.23
C LEU A 205 0.42 3.33 -6.19
N ASP A 206 -0.08 2.39 -6.98
CA ASP A 206 -1.42 1.85 -6.84
C ASP A 206 -1.48 0.35 -7.16
N GLY A 207 -2.63 -0.24 -6.83
CA GLY A 207 -2.93 -1.62 -7.15
C GLY A 207 -4.39 -1.98 -6.86
N GLU A 208 -4.72 -3.19 -7.27
CA GLU A 208 -6.05 -3.78 -7.09
C GLU A 208 -5.98 -4.91 -6.07
N ILE A 209 -7.10 -5.17 -5.43
CA ILE A 209 -7.35 -6.31 -4.53
C ILE A 209 -8.46 -7.11 -5.20
N ASP A 210 -8.21 -8.39 -5.48
CA ASP A 210 -9.22 -9.32 -5.99
C ASP A 210 -8.92 -10.72 -5.43
N ASN A 211 -9.23 -10.89 -4.15
CA ASN A 211 -9.09 -12.17 -3.47
C ASN A 211 -10.43 -12.90 -3.49
N SER A 212 -10.41 -14.19 -3.76
CA SER A 212 -11.59 -15.03 -3.59
C SER A 212 -11.20 -16.42 -3.10
N SER A 213 -12.03 -16.95 -2.22
CA SER A 213 -11.92 -18.32 -1.72
C SER A 213 -13.31 -18.94 -1.67
N SER A 214 -13.42 -20.19 -2.09
CA SER A 214 -14.66 -20.94 -2.06
C SER A 214 -14.40 -22.36 -1.58
N SER A 215 -15.39 -22.93 -0.91
CA SER A 215 -15.44 -24.34 -0.54
C SER A 215 -16.61 -24.99 -1.27
N THR A 216 -16.53 -26.31 -1.49
CA THR A 216 -17.56 -27.09 -2.19
C THR A 216 -18.39 -27.96 -1.24
N VAL A 217 -18.31 -27.69 0.07
CA VAL A 217 -19.10 -28.39 1.08
C VAL A 217 -20.55 -27.89 1.03
N PRO A 218 -21.59 -28.75 1.08
CA PRO A 218 -22.98 -28.29 1.12
C PRO A 218 -23.20 -27.28 2.26
N GLY A 219 -23.71 -26.09 1.90
CA GLY A 219 -23.90 -24.98 2.84
C GLY A 219 -22.67 -24.08 3.04
N SER A 220 -21.56 -24.31 2.33
CA SER A 220 -20.41 -23.43 2.41
C SER A 220 -20.59 -22.15 1.62
N ASN A 221 -20.04 -21.09 2.19
CA ASN A 221 -20.10 -19.74 1.69
C ASN A 221 -18.85 -19.40 0.85
N THR A 222 -19.04 -18.56 -0.18
CA THR A 222 -17.93 -17.93 -0.90
C THR A 222 -17.51 -16.68 -0.13
N ASN A 223 -16.21 -16.54 0.10
CA ASN A 223 -15.63 -15.32 0.66
C ASN A 223 -14.82 -14.61 -0.42
N SER A 224 -14.99 -13.30 -0.56
CA SER A 224 -14.21 -12.51 -1.50
C SER A 224 -13.94 -11.11 -0.98
N GLU A 225 -12.84 -10.55 -1.46
CA GLU A 225 -12.45 -9.17 -1.21
C GLU A 225 -12.12 -8.54 -2.56
N LYS A 226 -12.76 -7.42 -2.87
CA LYS A 226 -12.47 -6.64 -4.07
C LYS A 226 -12.22 -5.20 -3.70
N GLY A 227 -11.19 -4.60 -4.26
CA GLY A 227 -10.82 -3.26 -3.85
C GLY A 227 -9.67 -2.67 -4.61
N THR A 228 -9.25 -1.50 -4.15
CA THR A 228 -8.07 -0.80 -4.66
C THR A 228 -7.28 -0.24 -3.50
N TRP A 229 -6.00 0.01 -3.75
CA TRP A 229 -5.16 0.76 -2.85
C TRP A 229 -4.26 1.73 -3.61
N SER A 230 -3.83 2.78 -2.93
CA SER A 230 -2.86 3.73 -3.43
C SER A 230 -1.94 4.20 -2.32
N ALA A 231 -0.72 4.57 -2.67
CA ALA A 231 0.27 5.08 -1.75
C ALA A 231 1.04 6.27 -2.33
N LYS A 232 1.35 7.23 -1.48
CA LYS A 232 2.31 8.31 -1.77
C LYS A 232 3.52 8.16 -0.88
N LEU A 233 4.69 8.38 -1.46
CA LEU A 233 5.96 8.20 -0.80
C LEU A 233 6.88 9.39 -1.05
N ALA A 234 7.67 9.74 -0.02
CA ALA A 234 8.65 10.83 -0.06
C ALA A 234 10.04 10.41 0.45
N GLN A 235 11.12 10.95 -0.16
CA GLN A 235 12.53 10.81 0.27
C GLN A 235 13.14 12.11 0.80
#